data_AF-A0A228R9A6-F1
#
_entry.id   AF-A0A228R9A6-F1
#
_cell.length_a   1.000
_cell.length_b   1.000
_cell.length_c   1.000
_cell.angle_alpha   90.00
_cell.angle_beta   90.00
_cell.angle_gamma   90.00
#
_symmetry.space_group_name_H-M   'P 1'
#
loop_
_entity.id
_entity.type
_entity.pdbx_description
1 polymer ?
#
loop_
_entity_poly.entity_id
_entity_poly.type
_entity_poly.pdbx_seq_one_letter_code
_entity_poly.pdbx_strand_id
1 'polypeptide(L)'
;MTAWLTVVGIGDDGYAGLGRSARRALLDATLVVGAKRHLDMLPARLPAAREAWPSPFDLAGVLARRASPVCVLASGDPMLFGVGATLARQLSPDEWRVLPAPSSLSLAAARLGWALQDVGAVSLVGRPLATLARHLLPGRRLFVLSADGRTPAAVAAELVARGFGPTRISVFEHLGGPLERRLDGLAQDWRIDETAALNLVALDCLAGPDAPRRALTPGLPDDAYRHDGQLTKRDLRAMTLGRLAPAPGELLWDVGAGSGSIGIEWMRTHPSCQAIAIEAHAERQRFIEHNRDALGVPGLQLVAGRAPDALAGLAAPDAIFIGGGATVPGVLDACWATLKPGGRLVANAVTLQGEMTLAAWRDAHGGTLTRVSLAHAEPLGRFDTWRQPLPVTLYDVRKPDMTDTPASSATTNATDA
;
A
#
# COMPACT_ATOMS: atom_id res chain seq x y z
N MET A 1 -28.29 19.62 -14.22
CA MET A 1 -27.31 19.95 -15.28
C MET A 1 -26.79 18.63 -15.83
N THR A 2 -26.65 18.49 -17.15
CA THR A 2 -26.11 17.26 -17.75
C THR A 2 -24.59 17.26 -17.62
N ALA A 3 -24.01 16.17 -17.11
CA ALA A 3 -22.56 15.99 -17.03
C ALA A 3 -21.87 16.31 -18.36
N TRP A 4 -20.89 17.22 -18.34
CA TRP A 4 -20.15 17.63 -19.54
C TRP A 4 -19.13 16.57 -19.95
N LEU A 5 -18.63 15.78 -18.99
CA LEU A 5 -17.66 14.72 -19.21
C LEU A 5 -18.31 13.33 -19.13
N THR A 6 -18.19 12.53 -20.19
CA THR A 6 -18.53 11.10 -20.13
C THR A 6 -17.26 10.26 -20.26
N VAL A 7 -16.97 9.40 -19.28
CA VAL A 7 -15.86 8.45 -19.36
C VAL A 7 -16.40 7.10 -19.81
N VAL A 8 -16.00 6.67 -21.00
CA VAL A 8 -16.45 5.43 -21.66
C VAL A 8 -15.37 4.37 -21.53
N GLY A 9 -15.76 3.25 -20.93
CA GLY A 9 -15.00 2.01 -20.97
C GLY A 9 -15.03 1.38 -22.36
N ILE A 10 -13.88 0.93 -22.85
CA ILE A 10 -13.75 0.20 -24.13
C ILE A 10 -12.90 -1.05 -23.93
N GLY A 11 -13.41 -2.20 -24.41
CA GLY A 11 -12.69 -3.47 -24.41
C GLY A 11 -11.75 -3.59 -25.61
N ASP A 12 -11.01 -4.72 -25.68
CA ASP A 12 -10.13 -4.99 -26.82
C ASP A 12 -10.90 -5.44 -28.09
N ASP A 13 -12.21 -5.70 -27.96
CA ASP A 13 -13.19 -5.80 -29.06
C ASP A 13 -13.60 -4.44 -29.65
N GLY A 14 -13.07 -3.33 -29.10
CA GLY A 14 -13.14 -1.99 -29.67
C GLY A 14 -14.57 -1.43 -29.76
N TYR A 15 -14.83 -0.60 -30.78
CA TYR A 15 -16.12 0.07 -30.95
C TYR A 15 -17.30 -0.90 -31.12
N ALA A 16 -17.04 -2.10 -31.67
CA ALA A 16 -18.05 -3.14 -31.84
C ALA A 16 -18.57 -3.66 -30.49
N GLY A 17 -17.71 -3.71 -29.45
CA GLY A 17 -18.07 -4.08 -28.09
C GLY A 17 -18.92 -3.05 -27.33
N LEU A 18 -18.96 -1.81 -27.80
CA LEU A 18 -19.65 -0.73 -27.09
C LEU A 18 -21.18 -0.86 -27.17
N GLY A 19 -21.84 -0.70 -26.02
CA GLY A 19 -23.30 -0.59 -25.93
C GLY A 19 -23.86 0.71 -26.51
N ARG A 20 -25.19 0.78 -26.66
CA ARG A 20 -25.88 1.93 -27.29
C ARG A 20 -25.58 3.26 -26.60
N SER A 21 -25.54 3.28 -25.27
CA SER A 21 -25.27 4.50 -24.48
C SER A 21 -23.85 5.02 -24.70
N ALA A 22 -22.85 4.14 -24.71
CA ALA A 22 -21.46 4.49 -24.97
C ALA A 22 -21.26 5.01 -26.40
N ARG A 23 -21.85 4.34 -27.40
CA ARG A 23 -21.83 4.82 -28.79
C ARG A 23 -22.51 6.18 -28.96
N ARG A 24 -23.65 6.40 -28.28
CA ARG A 24 -24.33 7.70 -28.27
C ARG A 24 -23.45 8.80 -27.66
N ALA A 25 -22.81 8.53 -26.51
CA ALA A 25 -21.91 9.49 -25.89
C ALA A 25 -20.73 9.88 -26.79
N LEU A 26 -20.17 8.94 -27.55
CA LEU A 26 -19.11 9.22 -28.53
C LEU A 26 -19.60 10.06 -29.72
N LEU A 27 -20.86 9.88 -30.15
CA LEU A 27 -21.46 10.65 -31.25
C LEU A 27 -21.83 12.08 -30.82
N ASP A 28 -22.29 12.25 -29.59
CA ASP A 28 -22.74 13.54 -29.05
C ASP A 28 -21.57 14.40 -28.54
N ALA A 29 -20.39 13.80 -28.34
CA ALA A 29 -19.20 14.52 -27.89
C ALA A 29 -18.61 15.41 -29.01
N THR A 30 -18.07 16.56 -28.62
CA THR A 30 -17.28 17.40 -29.54
C THR A 30 -15.82 16.97 -29.60
N LEU A 31 -15.33 16.32 -28.54
CA LEU A 31 -13.96 15.85 -28.39
C LEU A 31 -13.94 14.47 -27.72
N VAL A 32 -13.15 13.55 -28.28
CA VAL A 32 -12.83 12.26 -27.68
C VAL A 32 -11.35 12.22 -27.32
N VAL A 33 -11.06 12.02 -26.03
CA VAL A 33 -9.69 11.94 -25.50
C VAL A 33 -9.40 10.51 -25.05
N GLY A 34 -8.19 10.01 -25.32
CA GLY A 34 -7.83 8.67 -24.90
C GLY A 34 -6.40 8.28 -25.24
N ALA A 35 -5.99 7.06 -24.84
CA ALA A 35 -4.74 6.49 -25.34
C ALA A 35 -4.87 6.23 -26.86
N LYS A 36 -3.77 6.38 -27.60
CA LYS A 36 -3.73 6.18 -29.05
C LYS A 36 -4.38 4.86 -29.49
N ARG A 37 -4.08 3.75 -28.80
CA ARG A 37 -4.71 2.43 -29.03
C ARG A 37 -6.24 2.50 -29.03
N HIS A 38 -6.86 3.18 -28.08
CA HIS A 38 -8.32 3.27 -27.99
C HIS A 38 -8.91 4.18 -29.08
N LEU A 39 -8.22 5.27 -29.42
CA LEU A 39 -8.66 6.18 -30.47
C LEU A 39 -8.60 5.54 -31.87
N ASP A 40 -7.62 4.66 -32.08
CA ASP A 40 -7.46 3.90 -33.33
C ASP A 40 -8.57 2.83 -33.49
N MET A 41 -9.23 2.40 -32.40
CA MET A 41 -10.39 1.49 -32.44
C MET A 41 -11.70 2.17 -32.87
N LEU A 42 -11.72 3.50 -32.92
CA LEU A 42 -12.91 4.27 -33.25
C LEU A 42 -13.13 4.37 -34.78
N PRO A 43 -14.37 4.20 -35.28
CA PRO A 43 -14.65 4.28 -36.72
C PRO A 43 -14.28 5.64 -37.29
N ALA A 44 -13.66 5.67 -38.48
CA ALA A 44 -13.11 6.90 -39.09
C ALA A 44 -14.12 8.06 -39.20
N ARG A 45 -15.42 7.77 -39.37
CA ARG A 45 -16.50 8.76 -39.58
C ARG A 45 -17.16 9.29 -38.31
N LEU A 46 -16.52 9.20 -37.15
CA LEU A 46 -17.02 9.90 -35.95
C LEU A 46 -16.87 11.42 -36.10
N PRO A 47 -17.90 12.22 -35.75
CA PRO A 47 -17.87 13.67 -35.92
C PRO A 47 -16.94 14.37 -34.92
N ALA A 48 -16.70 13.75 -33.76
CA ALA A 48 -15.88 14.30 -32.70
C ALA A 48 -14.39 14.37 -33.09
N ALA A 49 -13.72 15.46 -32.70
CA ALA A 49 -12.27 15.53 -32.76
C ALA A 49 -11.64 14.46 -31.86
N ARG A 50 -10.45 13.96 -32.22
CA ARG A 50 -9.71 12.97 -31.42
C ARG A 50 -8.42 13.56 -30.91
N GLU A 51 -8.15 13.39 -29.63
CA GLU A 51 -6.94 13.87 -28.99
C GLU A 51 -6.32 12.78 -28.14
N ALA A 52 -5.06 12.46 -28.40
CA ALA A 52 -4.33 11.50 -27.58
C ALA A 52 -3.94 12.14 -26.25
N TRP A 53 -3.88 11.36 -25.17
CA TRP A 53 -3.26 11.82 -23.93
C TRP A 53 -1.82 12.33 -24.19
N PRO A 54 -1.39 13.42 -23.54
CA PRO A 54 -0.02 13.88 -23.66
C PRO A 54 0.95 12.86 -23.03
N SER A 55 2.22 12.97 -23.42
CA SER A 55 3.34 12.27 -22.78
C SER A 55 4.32 13.33 -22.27
N PRO A 56 4.46 13.53 -20.95
CA PRO A 56 3.85 12.77 -19.85
C PRO A 56 2.33 12.99 -19.73
N PHE A 57 1.65 12.02 -19.10
CA PHE A 57 0.19 12.06 -18.87
C PHE A 57 -0.23 13.25 -18.00
N ASP A 58 -1.27 13.97 -18.43
CA ASP A 58 -1.85 15.11 -17.74
C ASP A 58 -3.35 15.24 -18.04
N LEU A 59 -4.11 15.73 -17.05
CA LEU A 59 -5.55 15.99 -17.14
C LEU A 59 -5.88 17.44 -17.51
N ALA A 60 -4.94 18.38 -17.42
CA ALA A 60 -5.23 19.81 -17.57
C ALA A 60 -5.95 20.15 -18.88
N GLY A 61 -5.55 19.52 -20.00
CA GLY A 61 -6.20 19.69 -21.30
C GLY A 61 -7.69 19.33 -21.28
N VAL A 62 -8.07 18.24 -20.61
CA VAL A 62 -9.47 17.83 -20.46
C VAL A 62 -10.22 18.75 -19.49
N LEU A 63 -9.61 19.08 -18.35
CA LEU A 63 -10.24 19.93 -17.33
C LEU A 63 -10.49 21.36 -17.82
N ALA A 64 -9.73 21.84 -18.82
CA ALA A 64 -9.95 23.13 -19.47
C ALA A 64 -11.17 23.15 -20.41
N ARG A 65 -11.84 22.02 -20.63
CA ARG A 65 -12.95 21.87 -21.60
C ARG A 65 -14.33 21.70 -20.94
N ARG A 66 -14.48 22.08 -19.66
CA ARG A 66 -15.72 21.98 -18.86
C ARG A 66 -16.98 22.54 -19.52
N ALA A 67 -16.85 23.49 -20.45
CA ALA A 67 -17.96 24.10 -21.18
C ALA A 67 -18.43 23.30 -22.41
N SER A 68 -17.81 22.18 -22.75
CA SER A 68 -18.10 21.40 -23.96
C SER A 68 -18.30 19.91 -23.65
N PRO A 69 -19.14 19.17 -24.40
CA PRO A 69 -19.30 17.73 -24.23
C PRO A 69 -18.01 16.98 -24.61
N VAL A 70 -17.34 16.40 -23.62
CA VAL A 70 -16.10 15.63 -23.80
C VAL A 70 -16.35 14.16 -23.47
N CYS A 71 -15.83 13.27 -24.31
CA CYS A 71 -15.75 11.85 -24.00
C CYS A 71 -14.31 11.44 -23.73
N VAL A 72 -14.06 10.71 -22.64
CA VAL A 72 -12.75 10.08 -22.37
C VAL A 72 -12.87 8.57 -22.56
N LEU A 73 -11.98 7.97 -23.34
CA LEU A 73 -11.88 6.52 -23.47
C LEU A 73 -10.90 5.93 -22.44
N ALA A 74 -11.37 4.91 -21.71
CA ALA A 74 -10.58 4.15 -20.76
C ALA A 74 -10.69 2.63 -21.06
N SER A 75 -9.63 1.88 -20.77
CA SER A 75 -9.63 0.42 -21.00
C SER A 75 -10.55 -0.27 -19.99
N GLY A 76 -11.47 -1.12 -20.46
CA GLY A 76 -12.37 -1.90 -19.61
C GLY A 76 -13.26 -1.03 -18.70
N ASP A 77 -13.23 -1.27 -17.40
CA ASP A 77 -13.95 -0.44 -16.42
C ASP A 77 -13.12 0.81 -16.07
N PRO A 78 -13.60 2.04 -16.36
CA PRO A 78 -12.86 3.27 -16.07
C PRO A 78 -12.52 3.49 -14.58
N MET A 79 -13.23 2.82 -13.67
CA MET A 79 -13.04 2.96 -12.22
C MET A 79 -12.09 1.89 -11.64
N LEU A 80 -11.68 0.90 -12.43
CA LEU A 80 -10.79 -0.17 -11.99
C LEU A 80 -9.34 0.08 -12.45
N PHE A 81 -8.54 0.71 -11.60
CA PHE A 81 -7.18 1.18 -11.93
C PHE A 81 -7.13 2.08 -13.19
N GLY A 82 -8.26 2.68 -13.56
CA GLY A 82 -8.43 3.50 -14.76
C GLY A 82 -8.42 5.01 -14.48
N VAL A 83 -8.43 5.79 -15.57
CA VAL A 83 -8.43 7.26 -15.53
C VAL A 83 -9.71 7.86 -14.91
N GLY A 84 -10.82 7.11 -14.88
CA GLY A 84 -12.08 7.57 -14.29
C GLY A 84 -11.93 7.94 -12.82
N ALA A 85 -11.24 7.13 -12.03
CA ALA A 85 -10.96 7.43 -10.63
C ALA A 85 -10.06 8.68 -10.45
N THR A 86 -9.15 8.94 -11.39
CA THR A 86 -8.29 10.13 -11.35
C THR A 86 -9.06 11.40 -11.69
N LEU A 87 -9.95 11.34 -12.69
CA LEU A 87 -10.86 12.44 -13.02
C LEU A 87 -11.83 12.73 -11.88
N ALA A 88 -12.39 11.70 -11.24
CA ALA A 88 -13.33 11.82 -10.13
C ALA A 88 -12.75 12.56 -8.91
N ARG A 89 -11.42 12.54 -8.70
CA ARG A 89 -10.75 13.30 -7.63
C ARG A 89 -10.69 14.81 -7.90
N GLN A 90 -10.91 15.25 -9.14
CA GLN A 90 -10.76 16.64 -9.58
C GLN A 90 -12.10 17.28 -9.99
N LEU A 91 -13.20 16.53 -9.94
CA LEU A 91 -14.50 16.92 -10.46
C LEU A 91 -15.60 16.60 -9.46
N SER A 92 -16.60 17.48 -9.38
CA SER A 92 -17.80 17.27 -8.59
C SER A 92 -18.64 16.14 -9.19
N PRO A 93 -19.42 15.38 -8.39
CA PRO A 93 -20.22 14.25 -8.89
C PRO A 93 -21.18 14.58 -10.04
N ASP A 94 -21.68 15.81 -10.12
CA ASP A 94 -22.61 16.24 -11.17
C ASP A 94 -21.92 16.63 -12.49
N GLU A 95 -20.58 16.74 -12.51
CA GLU A 95 -19.81 17.17 -13.68
C GLU A 95 -19.51 16.02 -14.66
N TRP A 96 -19.56 14.77 -14.18
CA TRP A 96 -19.10 13.62 -14.95
C TRP A 96 -20.00 12.39 -14.77
N ARG A 97 -19.92 11.46 -15.72
CA ARG A 97 -20.52 10.12 -15.60
C ARG A 97 -19.61 9.06 -16.20
N VAL A 98 -19.73 7.83 -15.73
CA VAL A 98 -19.02 6.66 -16.27
C VAL A 98 -19.99 5.72 -16.98
N LEU A 99 -19.59 5.25 -18.16
CA LEU A 99 -20.22 4.14 -18.89
C LEU A 99 -19.22 2.98 -18.92
N PRO A 100 -19.31 2.01 -17.99
CA PRO A 100 -18.30 0.97 -17.86
C PRO A 100 -18.42 -0.09 -18.95
N ALA A 101 -17.29 -0.70 -19.30
CA ALA A 101 -17.24 -1.97 -20.02
C ALA A 101 -16.75 -3.07 -19.08
N PRO A 102 -17.00 -4.37 -19.37
CA PRO A 102 -16.44 -5.46 -18.58
C PRO A 102 -14.92 -5.30 -18.40
N SER A 103 -14.45 -5.36 -17.16
CA SER A 103 -13.02 -5.27 -16.87
C SER A 103 -12.28 -6.54 -17.28
N SER A 104 -10.95 -6.45 -17.42
CA SER A 104 -10.11 -7.64 -17.63
C SER A 104 -10.26 -8.65 -16.48
N LEU A 105 -10.49 -8.18 -15.25
CA LEU A 105 -10.75 -9.05 -14.10
C LEU A 105 -12.06 -9.82 -14.28
N SER A 106 -13.13 -9.14 -14.66
CA SER A 106 -14.44 -9.75 -14.90
C SER A 106 -14.39 -10.78 -16.03
N LEU A 107 -13.69 -10.45 -17.12
CA LEU A 107 -13.52 -11.34 -18.25
C LEU A 107 -12.70 -12.59 -17.86
N ALA A 108 -11.58 -12.42 -17.16
CA ALA A 108 -10.73 -13.54 -16.75
C ALA A 108 -11.42 -14.44 -15.73
N ALA A 109 -12.15 -13.84 -14.78
CA ALA A 109 -13.00 -14.56 -13.84
C ALA A 109 -14.03 -15.43 -14.56
N ALA A 110 -14.67 -14.90 -15.62
CA ALA A 110 -15.61 -15.67 -16.44
C ALA A 110 -14.92 -16.83 -17.20
N ARG A 111 -13.66 -16.67 -17.64
CA ARG A 111 -12.89 -17.74 -18.30
C ARG A 111 -12.44 -18.84 -17.32
N LEU A 112 -12.18 -18.47 -16.07
CA LEU A 112 -11.63 -19.36 -15.05
C LEU A 112 -12.70 -19.96 -14.13
N GLY A 113 -13.93 -19.44 -14.15
CA GLY A 113 -14.97 -19.79 -13.19
C GLY A 113 -14.64 -19.31 -11.77
N TRP A 114 -13.92 -18.19 -11.64
CA TRP A 114 -13.55 -17.63 -10.34
C TRP A 114 -14.58 -16.59 -9.90
N ALA A 115 -15.07 -16.71 -8.66
CA ALA A 115 -15.92 -15.69 -8.07
C ALA A 115 -15.09 -14.44 -7.73
N LEU A 116 -15.42 -13.29 -8.31
CA LEU A 116 -14.60 -12.07 -8.21
C LEU A 116 -14.37 -11.62 -6.77
N GLN A 117 -15.36 -11.77 -5.88
CA GLN A 117 -15.24 -11.37 -4.47
C GLN A 117 -14.17 -12.16 -3.70
N ASP A 118 -13.76 -13.33 -4.20
CA ASP A 118 -12.76 -14.19 -3.56
C ASP A 118 -11.34 -13.97 -4.12
N VAL A 119 -11.22 -13.24 -5.24
CA VAL A 119 -9.96 -13.03 -5.97
C VAL A 119 -9.34 -11.69 -5.57
N GLY A 120 -8.07 -11.71 -5.16
CA GLY A 120 -7.34 -10.47 -4.91
C GLY A 120 -6.90 -9.82 -6.23
N ALA A 121 -6.89 -8.49 -6.29
CA ALA A 121 -6.36 -7.74 -7.43
C ALA A 121 -5.07 -7.01 -7.04
N VAL A 122 -4.01 -7.20 -7.81
CA VAL A 122 -2.73 -6.52 -7.67
C VAL A 122 -2.43 -5.80 -8.98
N SER A 123 -2.01 -4.55 -8.91
CA SER A 123 -1.53 -3.83 -10.10
C SER A 123 -0.03 -3.67 -10.04
N LEU A 124 0.65 -4.00 -11.13
CA LEU A 124 2.07 -3.71 -11.35
C LEU A 124 2.26 -2.53 -12.32
N VAL A 125 1.17 -1.96 -12.83
CA VAL A 125 1.21 -0.75 -13.67
C VAL A 125 1.67 0.43 -12.81
N GLY A 126 2.89 0.90 -13.06
CA GLY A 126 3.51 1.98 -12.28
C GLY A 126 3.83 1.61 -10.82
N ARG A 127 3.90 0.31 -10.49
CA ARG A 127 4.12 -0.19 -9.12
C ARG A 127 5.23 -1.26 -9.11
N PRO A 128 6.10 -1.30 -8.09
CA PRO A 128 7.17 -2.29 -8.01
C PRO A 128 6.63 -3.72 -7.92
N LEU A 129 7.32 -4.67 -8.58
CA LEU A 129 7.03 -6.11 -8.53
C LEU A 129 6.96 -6.64 -7.09
N ALA A 130 7.80 -6.11 -6.20
CA ALA A 130 7.83 -6.45 -4.78
C ALA A 130 6.46 -6.33 -4.10
N THR A 131 5.55 -5.47 -4.58
CA THR A 131 4.18 -5.34 -4.08
C THR A 131 3.42 -6.67 -4.10
N LEU A 132 3.74 -7.59 -5.02
CA LEU A 132 3.11 -8.91 -5.10
C LEU A 132 3.33 -9.74 -3.84
N ALA A 133 4.48 -9.61 -3.19
CA ALA A 133 4.96 -10.49 -2.13
C ALA A 133 4.01 -10.66 -0.95
N ARG A 134 3.35 -9.57 -0.53
CA ARG A 134 2.40 -9.57 0.60
C ARG A 134 1.09 -10.30 0.30
N HIS A 135 0.80 -10.55 -0.98
CA HIS A 135 -0.43 -11.23 -1.43
C HIS A 135 -0.23 -12.73 -1.66
N LEU A 136 1.01 -13.21 -1.67
CA LEU A 136 1.35 -14.62 -1.89
C LEU A 136 1.07 -15.44 -0.64
N LEU A 137 -0.09 -16.09 -0.62
CA LEU A 137 -0.50 -17.03 0.42
C LEU A 137 -1.04 -18.30 -0.24
N PRO A 138 -0.81 -19.48 0.36
CA PRO A 138 -1.34 -20.73 -0.19
C PRO A 138 -2.87 -20.69 -0.37
N GLY A 139 -3.35 -21.17 -1.52
CA GLY A 139 -4.78 -21.24 -1.84
C GLY A 139 -5.42 -19.91 -2.23
N ARG A 140 -4.68 -18.81 -2.28
CA ARG A 140 -5.21 -17.52 -2.76
C ARG A 140 -5.25 -17.50 -4.29
N ARG A 141 -6.31 -16.91 -4.81
CA ARG A 141 -6.41 -16.53 -6.22
C ARG A 141 -6.12 -15.06 -6.37
N LEU A 142 -5.28 -14.70 -7.34
CA LEU A 142 -4.92 -13.32 -7.63
C LEU A 142 -5.05 -13.04 -9.12
N PHE A 143 -5.50 -11.83 -9.45
CA PHE A 143 -5.28 -11.22 -10.74
C PHE A 143 -4.21 -10.14 -10.61
N VAL A 144 -3.24 -10.16 -11.50
CA VAL A 144 -2.15 -9.20 -11.59
C VAL A 144 -2.28 -8.44 -12.90
N LEU A 145 -2.50 -7.12 -12.81
CA LEU A 145 -2.48 -6.22 -13.96
C LEU A 145 -1.03 -5.97 -14.34
N SER A 146 -0.67 -6.40 -15.54
CA SER A 146 0.70 -6.33 -16.06
C SER A 146 1.08 -4.92 -16.49
N ALA A 147 2.35 -4.57 -16.26
CA ALA A 147 2.92 -3.33 -16.78
C ALA A 147 3.21 -3.45 -18.28
N ASP A 148 3.62 -4.64 -18.73
CA ASP A 148 4.07 -4.93 -20.09
C ASP A 148 4.08 -6.46 -20.39
N GLY A 149 4.61 -6.82 -21.55
CA GLY A 149 4.73 -8.20 -22.03
C GLY A 149 5.72 -9.07 -21.25
N ARG A 150 6.65 -8.47 -20.50
CA ARG A 150 7.67 -9.17 -19.69
C ARG A 150 7.21 -9.41 -18.26
N THR A 151 6.16 -8.73 -17.83
CA THR A 151 5.60 -8.86 -16.48
C THR A 151 5.27 -10.31 -16.11
N PRO A 152 4.66 -11.15 -16.97
CA PRO A 152 4.42 -12.56 -16.61
C PRO A 152 5.68 -13.35 -16.26
N ALA A 153 6.77 -13.19 -17.02
CA ALA A 153 8.04 -13.86 -16.75
C ALA A 153 8.64 -13.40 -15.41
N ALA A 154 8.59 -12.08 -15.14
CA ALA A 154 9.05 -11.51 -13.88
C ALA A 154 8.22 -12.01 -12.68
N VAL A 155 6.89 -12.13 -12.84
CA VAL A 155 5.99 -12.70 -11.83
C VAL A 155 6.30 -14.17 -11.56
N ALA A 156 6.53 -14.97 -12.61
CA ALA A 156 6.90 -16.38 -12.47
C ALA A 156 8.23 -16.54 -11.69
N ALA A 157 9.25 -15.76 -12.05
CA ALA A 157 10.54 -15.76 -11.35
C ALA A 157 10.40 -15.36 -9.87
N GLU A 158 9.59 -14.34 -9.58
CA GLU A 158 9.33 -13.88 -8.22
C GLU A 158 8.60 -14.93 -7.37
N LEU A 159 7.64 -15.65 -7.96
CA LEU A 159 6.95 -16.77 -7.32
C LEU A 159 7.96 -17.87 -6.95
N VAL A 160 8.83 -18.27 -7.89
CA VAL A 160 9.86 -19.29 -7.65
C VAL A 160 10.81 -18.86 -6.54
N ALA A 161 11.33 -17.63 -6.60
CA ALA A 161 12.25 -17.09 -5.60
C ALA A 161 11.67 -17.07 -4.17
N ARG A 162 10.34 -17.09 -4.05
CA ARG A 162 9.61 -17.05 -2.78
C ARG A 162 9.08 -18.42 -2.33
N GLY A 163 9.43 -19.49 -3.04
CA GLY A 163 8.95 -20.85 -2.75
C GLY A 163 7.55 -21.15 -3.28
N PHE A 164 6.99 -20.29 -4.15
CA PHE A 164 5.68 -20.47 -4.78
C PHE A 164 5.77 -21.04 -6.20
N GLY A 165 6.87 -21.74 -6.53
CA GLY A 165 7.11 -22.38 -7.83
C GLY A 165 5.95 -23.25 -8.38
N PRO A 166 5.23 -24.02 -7.54
CA PRO A 166 4.08 -24.80 -7.99
C PRO A 166 2.83 -23.98 -8.36
N THR A 167 2.84 -22.66 -8.14
CA THR A 167 1.70 -21.78 -8.48
C THR A 167 1.34 -21.93 -9.95
N ARG A 168 0.04 -22.11 -10.23
CA ARG A 168 -0.47 -22.12 -11.60
C ARG A 168 -0.62 -20.68 -12.09
N ILE A 169 -0.09 -20.43 -13.27
CA ILE A 169 -0.13 -19.15 -13.95
C ILE A 169 -1.00 -19.31 -15.19
N SER A 170 -2.00 -18.44 -15.36
CA SER A 170 -2.73 -18.27 -16.61
C SER A 170 -2.55 -16.83 -17.08
N VAL A 171 -1.91 -16.62 -18.23
CA VAL A 171 -1.75 -15.31 -18.87
C VAL A 171 -2.79 -15.18 -19.96
N PHE A 172 -3.58 -14.12 -19.90
CA PHE A 172 -4.56 -13.75 -20.91
C PHE A 172 -4.06 -12.56 -21.72
N GLU A 173 -3.67 -12.80 -22.97
CA GLU A 173 -3.32 -11.78 -23.96
C GLU A 173 -4.60 -11.29 -24.65
N HIS A 174 -4.71 -9.99 -24.91
CA HIS A 174 -5.81 -9.40 -25.70
C HIS A 174 -7.23 -9.84 -25.26
N LEU A 175 -7.42 -10.01 -23.95
CA LEU A 175 -8.62 -10.57 -23.35
C LEU A 175 -9.90 -9.82 -23.76
N GLY A 176 -10.87 -10.55 -24.32
CA GLY A 176 -12.12 -10.02 -24.87
C GLY A 176 -12.02 -9.56 -26.32
N GLY A 177 -10.82 -9.48 -26.90
CA GLY A 177 -10.58 -9.03 -28.28
C GLY A 177 -10.45 -10.18 -29.29
N PRO A 178 -10.32 -9.86 -30.59
CA PRO A 178 -10.18 -10.85 -31.66
C PRO A 178 -8.85 -11.62 -31.61
N LEU A 179 -7.85 -11.09 -30.89
CA LEU A 179 -6.54 -11.70 -30.69
C LEU A 179 -6.43 -12.40 -29.33
N GLU A 180 -7.56 -12.61 -28.62
CA GLU A 180 -7.56 -13.24 -27.29
C GLU A 180 -6.80 -14.56 -27.33
N ARG A 181 -5.78 -14.68 -26.48
CA ARG A 181 -4.98 -15.89 -26.33
C ARG A 181 -4.71 -16.16 -24.85
N ARG A 182 -4.72 -17.44 -24.50
CA ARG A 182 -4.42 -17.91 -23.14
C ARG A 182 -3.18 -18.78 -23.15
N LEU A 183 -2.30 -18.53 -22.19
CA LEU A 183 -1.09 -19.29 -21.91
C LEU A 183 -1.17 -19.81 -20.48
N ASP A 184 -0.97 -21.10 -20.29
CA ASP A 184 -1.00 -21.73 -18.97
C ASP A 184 0.34 -22.41 -18.66
N GLY A 185 0.74 -22.40 -17.40
CA GLY A 185 1.94 -23.06 -16.93
C GLY A 185 2.08 -23.02 -15.41
N LEU A 186 3.10 -23.70 -14.88
CA LEU A 186 3.53 -23.51 -13.49
C LEU A 186 4.60 -22.42 -13.44
N ALA A 187 4.70 -21.69 -12.33
CA ALA A 187 5.70 -20.65 -12.18
C ALA A 187 7.14 -21.19 -12.36
N GLN A 188 7.44 -22.36 -11.80
CA GLN A 188 8.74 -23.03 -11.95
C GLN A 188 9.05 -23.51 -13.38
N ASP A 189 8.01 -23.76 -14.18
CA ASP A 189 8.11 -24.28 -15.55
C ASP A 189 7.83 -23.21 -16.59
N TRP A 190 7.69 -21.94 -16.18
CA TRP A 190 7.46 -20.83 -17.09
C TRP A 190 8.71 -20.57 -17.93
N ARG A 191 8.57 -20.61 -19.27
CA ARG A 191 9.67 -20.44 -20.24
C ARG A 191 9.37 -19.40 -21.32
N ILE A 192 8.34 -18.58 -21.12
CA ILE A 192 7.93 -17.54 -22.07
C ILE A 192 8.49 -16.21 -21.57
N ASP A 193 9.48 -15.69 -22.27
CA ASP A 193 10.16 -14.44 -21.90
C ASP A 193 9.28 -13.20 -22.12
N GLU A 194 8.50 -13.20 -23.20
CA GLU A 194 7.66 -12.06 -23.57
C GLU A 194 6.32 -12.52 -24.16
N THR A 195 5.27 -11.86 -23.69
CA THR A 195 3.86 -12.00 -24.10
C THR A 195 3.40 -10.69 -24.74
N ALA A 196 2.17 -10.64 -25.25
CA ALA A 196 1.56 -9.40 -25.71
C ALA A 196 1.60 -8.35 -24.58
N ALA A 197 1.94 -7.10 -24.92
CA ALA A 197 2.00 -6.01 -23.94
C ALA A 197 0.65 -5.79 -23.22
N LEU A 198 -0.46 -6.09 -23.89
CA LEU A 198 -1.79 -6.11 -23.29
C LEU A 198 -2.09 -7.51 -22.75
N ASN A 199 -1.71 -7.76 -21.50
CA ASN A 199 -1.98 -9.03 -20.83
C ASN A 199 -2.45 -8.86 -19.38
N LEU A 200 -3.08 -9.91 -18.86
CA LEU A 200 -3.46 -10.09 -17.45
C LEU A 200 -2.90 -11.43 -16.96
N VAL A 201 -2.26 -11.44 -15.79
CA VAL A 201 -1.83 -12.70 -15.15
C VAL A 201 -2.85 -13.11 -14.09
N ALA A 202 -3.29 -14.36 -14.13
CA ALA A 202 -4.07 -15.00 -13.10
C ALA A 202 -3.22 -16.04 -12.37
N LEU A 203 -3.24 -16.01 -11.04
CA LEU A 203 -2.46 -16.88 -10.17
C LEU A 203 -3.39 -17.71 -9.29
N ASP A 204 -3.23 -19.03 -9.32
CA ASP A 204 -3.77 -19.96 -8.32
C ASP A 204 -2.60 -20.36 -7.41
N CYS A 205 -2.41 -19.61 -6.32
CA CYS A 205 -1.19 -19.63 -5.53
C CYS A 205 -1.02 -20.94 -4.77
N LEU A 206 0.07 -21.64 -5.08
CA LEU A 206 0.48 -22.87 -4.42
C LEU A 206 1.89 -22.69 -3.88
N ALA A 207 2.05 -22.99 -2.60
CA ALA A 207 3.34 -23.01 -1.93
C ALA A 207 4.03 -24.36 -2.14
N GLY A 208 5.33 -24.34 -2.40
CA GLY A 208 6.20 -25.49 -2.27
C GLY A 208 6.47 -25.84 -0.80
N PRO A 209 7.11 -26.99 -0.54
CA PRO A 209 7.36 -27.49 0.82
C PRO A 209 8.18 -26.52 1.68
N ASP A 210 9.12 -25.79 1.06
CA ASP A 210 10.04 -24.88 1.77
C ASP A 210 9.55 -23.42 1.76
N ALA A 211 8.33 -23.14 1.28
CA ALA A 211 7.81 -21.78 1.24
C ALA A 211 7.60 -21.24 2.67
N PRO A 212 8.14 -20.07 3.02
CA PRO A 212 8.00 -19.53 4.36
C PRO A 212 6.53 -19.19 4.66
N ARG A 213 5.99 -19.73 5.75
CA ARG A 213 4.65 -19.38 6.22
C ARG A 213 4.66 -17.98 6.84
N ARG A 214 4.17 -16.99 6.10
CA ARG A 214 4.07 -15.60 6.57
C ARG A 214 2.69 -15.33 7.16
N ALA A 215 2.65 -15.05 8.46
CA ALA A 215 1.40 -14.69 9.12
C ALA A 215 0.87 -13.33 8.61
N LEU A 216 -0.45 -13.19 8.57
CA LEU A 216 -1.12 -11.92 8.29
C LEU A 216 -1.15 -11.00 9.52
N THR A 217 -1.03 -11.58 10.70
CA THR A 217 -0.89 -10.85 11.96
C THR A 217 0.55 -10.37 12.16
N PRO A 218 0.75 -9.27 12.91
CA PRO A 218 2.04 -8.89 13.42
C PRO A 218 2.81 -10.02 14.12
N GLY A 219 4.13 -9.91 14.15
CA GLY A 219 5.00 -10.87 14.83
C GLY A 219 5.55 -11.94 13.89
N LEU A 220 6.00 -11.52 12.70
CA LEU A 220 6.81 -12.40 11.84
C LEU A 220 8.09 -12.85 12.58
N PRO A 221 8.58 -14.07 12.31
CA PRO A 221 9.90 -14.52 12.80
C PRO A 221 11.02 -13.50 12.54
N ASP A 222 12.01 -13.44 13.43
CA ASP A 222 13.11 -12.48 13.31
C ASP A 222 14.00 -12.74 12.07
N ASP A 223 14.15 -14.00 11.68
CA ASP A 223 14.88 -14.43 10.48
C ASP A 223 14.19 -14.05 9.15
N ALA A 224 12.96 -13.53 9.22
CA ALA A 224 12.30 -12.91 8.07
C ALA A 224 12.91 -11.55 7.68
N TYR A 225 13.82 -11.01 8.51
CA TYR A 225 14.45 -9.70 8.33
C TYR A 225 15.96 -9.84 8.24
N ARG A 226 16.58 -9.05 7.36
CA ARG A 226 18.00 -8.73 7.49
C ARG A 226 18.20 -7.75 8.64
N HIS A 227 19.13 -8.08 9.54
CA HIS A 227 19.43 -7.27 10.71
C HIS A 227 20.85 -7.55 11.24
N ASP A 228 21.41 -6.60 11.97
CA ASP A 228 22.70 -6.69 12.69
C ASP A 228 22.54 -7.17 14.15
N GLY A 229 21.34 -7.62 14.51
CA GLY A 229 20.96 -7.98 15.88
C GLY A 229 20.13 -6.90 16.57
N GLN A 230 20.12 -5.68 16.03
CA GLN A 230 19.27 -4.58 16.50
C GLN A 230 17.93 -4.60 15.76
N LEU A 231 17.05 -5.47 16.23
CA LEU A 231 15.70 -5.68 15.74
C LEU A 231 14.73 -5.73 16.93
N THR A 232 13.58 -5.07 16.84
CA THR A 232 12.48 -5.33 17.77
C THR A 232 12.04 -6.80 17.64
N LYS A 233 12.36 -7.60 18.65
CA LYS A 233 12.13 -9.05 18.69
C LYS A 233 10.66 -9.38 18.51
N ARG A 234 10.38 -10.51 17.84
CA ARG A 234 9.05 -10.98 17.43
C ARG A 234 7.92 -10.66 18.40
N ASP A 235 8.01 -11.10 19.65
CA ASP A 235 6.91 -10.99 20.61
C ASP A 235 6.68 -9.56 21.06
N LEU A 236 7.76 -8.83 21.34
CA LEU A 236 7.69 -7.40 21.66
C LEU A 236 7.15 -6.60 20.47
N ARG A 237 7.54 -6.95 19.24
CA ARG A 237 7.06 -6.34 18.00
C ARG A 237 5.56 -6.57 17.80
N ALA A 238 5.07 -7.79 18.07
CA ALA A 238 3.64 -8.08 18.05
C ALA A 238 2.86 -7.24 19.09
N MET A 239 3.37 -7.13 20.32
CA MET A 239 2.77 -6.29 21.36
C MET A 239 2.78 -4.81 20.97
N THR A 240 3.91 -4.31 20.45
CA THR A 240 4.09 -2.93 20.02
C THR A 240 3.08 -2.57 18.93
N LEU A 241 2.89 -3.43 17.93
CA LEU A 241 1.89 -3.20 16.88
C LEU A 241 0.46 -3.32 17.37
N GLY A 242 0.20 -4.19 18.36
CA GLY A 242 -1.09 -4.23 19.06
C GLY A 242 -1.42 -2.91 19.78
N ARG A 243 -0.40 -2.20 20.28
CA ARG A 243 -0.55 -0.86 20.91
C ARG A 243 -0.66 0.27 19.89
N LEU A 244 0.11 0.20 18.80
CA LEU A 244 0.03 1.17 17.71
C LEU A 244 -1.31 1.10 16.96
N ALA A 245 -1.91 -0.10 16.88
CA ALA A 245 -3.26 -0.37 16.38
C ALA A 245 -3.55 0.27 15.00
N PRO A 246 -2.86 -0.16 13.92
CA PRO A 246 -3.04 0.41 12.57
C PRO A 246 -4.49 0.37 12.08
N ALA A 247 -4.96 1.51 11.58
CA ALA A 247 -6.22 1.62 10.83
C ALA A 247 -5.99 2.01 9.35
N PRO A 248 -6.92 1.68 8.44
CA PRO A 248 -6.80 2.03 7.03
C PRO A 248 -6.56 3.53 6.79
N GLY A 249 -5.50 3.84 6.03
CA GLY A 249 -5.19 5.19 5.58
C GLY A 249 -4.24 5.94 6.51
N GLU A 250 -3.90 5.36 7.65
CA GLU A 250 -3.06 6.00 8.64
C GLU A 250 -1.56 5.98 8.27
N LEU A 251 -0.87 7.04 8.69
CA LEU A 251 0.56 7.24 8.55
C LEU A 251 1.28 6.98 9.88
N LEU A 252 2.30 6.12 9.84
CA LEU A 252 3.22 5.86 10.95
C LEU A 252 4.56 6.58 10.72
N TRP A 253 5.12 7.18 11.77
CA TRP A 253 6.56 7.41 11.86
C TRP A 253 7.23 6.29 12.67
N ASP A 254 8.25 5.66 12.10
CA ASP A 254 9.10 4.67 12.76
C ASP A 254 10.46 5.32 13.03
N VAL A 255 10.63 5.89 14.23
CA VAL A 255 11.80 6.69 14.62
C VAL A 255 12.87 5.79 15.23
N GLY A 256 14.06 5.81 14.63
CA GLY A 256 15.11 4.85 14.96
C GLY A 256 14.74 3.46 14.45
N ALA A 257 14.36 3.39 13.18
CA ALA A 257 13.70 2.23 12.59
C ALA A 257 14.55 0.95 12.61
N GLY A 258 15.87 1.05 12.69
CA GLY A 258 16.75 -0.10 12.68
C GLY A 258 16.60 -0.89 11.38
N SER A 259 16.13 -2.14 11.47
CA SER A 259 15.79 -2.97 10.30
C SER A 259 14.42 -2.69 9.68
N GLY A 260 13.66 -1.73 10.21
CA GLY A 260 12.35 -1.28 9.70
C GLY A 260 11.18 -2.17 10.05
N SER A 261 11.32 -3.09 11.01
CA SER A 261 10.33 -4.15 11.23
C SER A 261 8.97 -3.65 11.69
N ILE A 262 8.92 -2.55 12.47
CA ILE A 262 7.65 -1.97 12.91
C ILE A 262 6.93 -1.30 11.74
N GLY A 263 7.62 -0.42 11.00
CA GLY A 263 7.06 0.20 9.79
C GLY A 263 6.60 -0.82 8.73
N ILE A 264 7.37 -1.90 8.54
CA ILE A 264 7.04 -2.94 7.58
C ILE A 264 5.76 -3.68 7.99
N GLU A 265 5.68 -4.17 9.22
CA GLU A 265 4.51 -4.92 9.67
C GLU A 265 3.26 -4.03 9.78
N TRP A 266 3.41 -2.75 10.13
CA TRP A 266 2.35 -1.75 10.04
C TRP A 266 1.73 -1.68 8.63
N MET A 267 2.57 -1.53 7.59
CA MET A 267 2.10 -1.45 6.20
C MET A 267 1.54 -2.78 5.66
N ARG A 268 1.89 -3.91 6.29
CA ARG A 268 1.32 -5.22 5.95
C ARG A 268 -0.11 -5.40 6.46
N THR A 269 -0.53 -4.67 7.49
CA THR A 269 -1.90 -4.78 8.04
C THR A 269 -2.97 -4.34 7.05
N HIS A 270 -2.75 -3.27 6.29
CA HIS A 270 -3.72 -2.79 5.30
C HIS A 270 -3.05 -2.10 4.10
N PRO A 271 -3.56 -2.26 2.85
CA PRO A 271 -2.97 -1.65 1.65
C PRO A 271 -2.83 -0.13 1.67
N SER A 272 -3.66 0.58 2.44
CA SER A 272 -3.62 2.04 2.54
C SER A 272 -2.80 2.58 3.71
N CYS A 273 -2.30 1.70 4.60
CA CYS A 273 -1.39 2.14 5.66
C CYS A 273 -0.06 2.58 5.06
N GLN A 274 0.48 3.68 5.58
CA GLN A 274 1.74 4.27 5.15
C GLN A 274 2.70 4.34 6.32
N ALA A 275 4.00 4.26 6.04
CA ALA A 275 5.03 4.43 7.05
C ALA A 275 6.22 5.22 6.49
N ILE A 276 6.78 6.08 7.34
CA ILE A 276 8.07 6.73 7.13
C ILE A 276 9.02 6.18 8.19
N ALA A 277 10.08 5.49 7.74
CA ALA A 277 11.15 4.99 8.58
C ALA A 277 12.30 6.01 8.62
N ILE A 278 12.70 6.42 9.83
CA ILE A 278 13.78 7.37 10.06
C ILE A 278 14.97 6.62 10.66
N GLU A 279 16.08 6.57 9.92
CA GLU A 279 17.28 5.83 10.32
C GLU A 279 18.56 6.54 9.84
N ALA A 280 19.54 6.68 10.74
CA ALA A 280 20.78 7.40 10.47
C ALA A 280 21.90 6.48 9.94
N HIS A 281 21.87 5.19 10.29
CA HIS A 281 22.93 4.24 9.95
C HIS A 281 22.77 3.68 8.53
N ALA A 282 23.74 3.96 7.66
CA ALA A 282 23.69 3.59 6.24
C ALA A 282 23.56 2.08 5.96
N GLU A 283 24.06 1.22 6.83
CA GLU A 283 23.85 -0.23 6.67
C GLU A 283 22.42 -0.65 7.03
N ARG A 284 21.84 -0.03 8.06
CA ARG A 284 20.46 -0.32 8.50
C ARG A 284 19.44 0.22 7.52
N GLN A 285 19.72 1.36 6.91
CA GLN A 285 19.00 1.87 5.73
C GLN A 285 18.91 0.80 4.63
N ARG A 286 20.03 0.14 4.30
CA ARG A 286 20.04 -0.97 3.32
C ARG A 286 19.24 -2.19 3.79
N PHE A 287 19.21 -2.48 5.10
CA PHE A 287 18.32 -3.51 5.63
C PHE A 287 16.85 -3.14 5.44
N ILE A 288 16.46 -1.89 5.73
CA ILE A 288 15.09 -1.41 5.55
C ILE A 288 14.65 -1.56 4.09
N GLU A 289 15.48 -1.12 3.14
CA GLU A 289 15.20 -1.24 1.70
C GLU A 289 15.03 -2.70 1.27
N HIS A 290 15.93 -3.58 1.70
CA HIS A 290 15.80 -5.00 1.40
C HIS A 290 14.53 -5.60 2.02
N ASN A 291 14.29 -5.33 3.31
CA ASN A 291 13.20 -5.93 4.06
C ASN A 291 11.83 -5.44 3.56
N ARG A 292 11.68 -4.15 3.21
CA ARG A 292 10.40 -3.62 2.70
C ARG A 292 10.01 -4.29 1.38
N ASP A 293 10.98 -4.55 0.51
CA ASP A 293 10.73 -5.23 -0.77
C ASP A 293 10.50 -6.73 -0.56
N ALA A 294 11.33 -7.36 0.27
CA ALA A 294 11.20 -8.78 0.61
C ALA A 294 9.87 -9.10 1.30
N LEU A 295 9.29 -8.16 2.05
CA LEU A 295 8.04 -8.35 2.81
C LEU A 295 6.82 -7.67 2.17
N GLY A 296 6.98 -7.09 0.98
CA GLY A 296 5.89 -6.68 0.11
C GLY A 296 5.29 -5.32 0.40
N VAL A 297 6.08 -4.41 0.97
CA VAL A 297 5.69 -3.03 1.28
C VAL A 297 6.70 -2.03 0.71
N PRO A 298 6.99 -2.08 -0.61
CA PRO A 298 8.00 -1.21 -1.24
C PRO A 298 7.66 0.30 -1.13
N GLY A 299 6.42 0.63 -0.79
CA GLY A 299 5.99 2.01 -0.51
C GLY A 299 6.45 2.58 0.84
N LEU A 300 7.11 1.79 1.70
CA LEU A 300 7.69 2.30 2.94
C LEU A 300 8.77 3.33 2.61
N GLN A 301 8.56 4.57 3.06
CA GLN A 301 9.47 5.66 2.80
C GLN A 301 10.64 5.62 3.78
N LEU A 302 11.85 5.78 3.28
CA LEU A 302 13.05 5.85 4.11
C LEU A 302 13.58 7.28 4.12
N VAL A 303 13.71 7.86 5.31
CA VAL A 303 14.36 9.15 5.52
C VAL A 303 15.71 8.88 6.19
N ALA A 304 16.78 9.05 5.41
CA ALA A 304 18.15 8.93 5.89
C ALA A 304 18.49 10.16 6.76
N GLY A 305 18.63 9.96 8.06
CA GLY A 305 18.92 11.06 8.97
C GLY A 305 18.66 10.72 10.43
N ARG A 306 18.91 11.70 11.30
CA ARG A 306 18.73 11.58 12.74
C ARG A 306 17.58 12.47 13.20
N ALA A 307 16.68 11.92 14.01
CA ALA A 307 15.68 12.72 14.71
C ALA A 307 16.36 13.59 15.80
N PRO A 308 15.87 14.81 16.06
CA PRO A 308 14.64 15.40 15.52
C PRO A 308 14.79 16.04 14.12
N ASP A 309 15.99 16.36 13.65
CA ASP A 309 16.20 17.14 12.42
C ASP A 309 15.56 16.48 11.17
N ALA A 310 15.69 15.15 11.06
CA ALA A 310 15.10 14.38 9.97
C ALA A 310 13.57 14.33 9.95
N LEU A 311 12.91 14.82 11.02
CA LEU A 311 11.45 14.89 11.11
C LEU A 311 10.89 16.16 10.43
N ALA A 312 11.75 17.14 10.14
CA ALA A 312 11.33 18.41 9.57
C ALA A 312 10.74 18.24 8.16
N GLY A 313 9.58 18.86 7.92
CA GLY A 313 8.90 18.85 6.61
C GLY A 313 8.16 17.54 6.30
N LEU A 314 8.19 16.54 7.18
CA LEU A 314 7.42 15.32 7.02
C LEU A 314 5.93 15.56 7.29
N ALA A 315 5.08 14.81 6.60
CA ALA A 315 3.64 14.85 6.84
C ALA A 315 3.31 14.40 8.27
N ALA A 316 2.32 15.07 8.89
CA ALA A 316 1.89 14.76 10.24
C ALA A 316 1.40 13.31 10.35
N PRO A 317 1.91 12.51 11.30
CA PRO A 317 1.55 11.10 11.45
C PRO A 317 0.28 10.92 12.31
N ASP A 318 -0.40 9.79 12.10
CA ASP A 318 -1.48 9.30 12.96
C ASP A 318 -0.93 8.48 14.14
N ALA A 319 0.21 7.82 13.93
CA ALA A 319 0.92 7.06 14.95
C ALA A 319 2.44 7.29 14.88
N ILE A 320 3.10 7.23 16.03
CA ILE A 320 4.57 7.31 16.13
C ILE A 320 5.05 6.13 16.96
N PHE A 321 6.05 5.43 16.43
CA PHE A 321 6.86 4.49 17.19
C PHE A 321 8.27 5.05 17.39
N ILE A 322 8.80 4.94 18.60
CA ILE A 322 10.17 5.32 18.94
C ILE A 322 10.90 4.08 19.46
N GLY A 323 11.66 3.45 18.57
CA GLY A 323 12.48 2.28 18.90
C GLY A 323 13.87 2.63 19.42
N GLY A 324 14.37 3.82 19.06
CA GLY A 324 15.65 4.35 19.52
C GLY A 324 15.61 5.87 19.61
N GLY A 325 16.45 6.43 20.49
CA GLY A 325 16.60 7.88 20.61
C GLY A 325 15.57 8.59 21.49
N ALA A 326 14.78 7.89 22.30
CA ALA A 326 13.88 8.52 23.29
C ALA A 326 14.63 9.44 24.27
N THR A 327 15.91 9.15 24.54
CA THR A 327 16.79 9.98 25.38
C THR A 327 17.48 11.11 24.62
N VAL A 328 17.34 11.19 23.30
CA VAL A 328 17.94 12.27 22.51
C VAL A 328 17.09 13.53 22.70
N PRO A 329 17.68 14.65 23.13
CA PRO A 329 16.94 15.88 23.38
C PRO A 329 16.10 16.31 22.18
N GLY A 330 14.84 16.67 22.43
CA GLY A 330 13.91 17.18 21.43
C GLY A 330 13.23 16.14 20.54
N VAL A 331 13.62 14.85 20.59
CA VAL A 331 12.96 13.81 19.76
C VAL A 331 11.52 13.60 20.17
N LEU A 332 11.27 13.35 21.47
CA LEU A 332 9.91 13.13 21.97
C LEU A 332 9.04 14.39 21.78
N ASP A 333 9.60 15.57 22.02
CA ASP A 333 8.92 16.85 21.81
C ASP A 333 8.52 17.08 20.35
N ALA A 334 9.45 16.87 19.40
CA ALA A 334 9.18 17.03 17.97
C ALA A 334 8.14 16.02 17.46
N CYS A 335 8.23 14.77 17.91
CA CYS A 335 7.25 13.74 17.65
C CYS A 335 5.87 14.14 18.18
N TRP A 336 5.79 14.54 19.45
CA TRP A 336 4.53 14.90 20.09
C TRP A 336 3.89 16.13 19.44
N ALA A 337 4.67 17.15 19.12
CA ALA A 337 4.19 18.37 18.47
C ALA A 337 3.53 18.06 17.11
N THR A 338 4.15 17.18 16.33
CA THR A 338 3.71 16.87 14.96
C THR A 338 2.62 15.81 14.89
N LEU A 339 2.51 14.94 15.90
CA LEU A 339 1.45 13.93 16.01
C LEU A 339 0.07 14.60 15.91
N LYS A 340 -0.81 14.05 15.06
CA LYS A 340 -2.18 14.55 14.93
C LYS A 340 -2.94 14.44 16.27
N PRO A 341 -3.93 15.32 16.54
CA PRO A 341 -4.87 15.12 17.63
C PRO A 341 -5.50 13.72 17.56
N GLY A 342 -5.65 13.05 18.70
CA GLY A 342 -6.13 11.67 18.77
C GLY A 342 -5.11 10.61 18.35
N GLY A 343 -3.93 11.02 17.87
CA GLY A 343 -2.86 10.13 17.44
C GLY A 343 -2.20 9.37 18.59
N ARG A 344 -1.44 8.32 18.24
CA ARG A 344 -0.86 7.38 19.21
C ARG A 344 0.65 7.46 19.20
N LEU A 345 1.28 7.46 20.37
CA LEU A 345 2.74 7.36 20.50
C LEU A 345 3.06 6.12 21.33
N VAL A 346 3.94 5.27 20.79
CA VAL A 346 4.50 4.11 21.48
C VAL A 346 6.02 4.21 21.48
N ALA A 347 6.65 4.04 22.64
CA ALA A 347 8.10 4.07 22.77
C ALA A 347 8.60 2.89 23.59
N ASN A 348 9.73 2.30 23.18
CA ASN A 348 10.35 1.19 23.89
C ASN A 348 11.70 1.64 24.47
N ALA A 349 11.97 1.30 25.74
CA ALA A 349 13.23 1.55 26.41
C ALA A 349 13.77 0.27 27.07
N VAL A 350 15.09 0.07 26.94
CA VAL A 350 15.83 -1.04 27.58
C VAL A 350 16.88 -0.56 28.59
N THR A 351 17.23 0.72 28.55
CA THR A 351 18.19 1.34 29.47
C THR A 351 17.45 2.09 30.56
N LEU A 352 18.07 2.16 31.76
CA LEU A 352 17.50 2.91 32.88
C LEU A 352 17.24 4.39 32.54
N GLN A 353 18.14 5.02 31.78
CA GLN A 353 17.96 6.41 31.33
C GLN A 353 16.76 6.56 30.39
N GLY A 354 16.54 5.58 29.51
CA GLY A 354 15.35 5.53 28.67
C GLY A 354 14.08 5.37 29.52
N GLU A 355 14.10 4.46 30.50
CA GLU A 355 12.97 4.25 31.41
C GLU A 355 12.63 5.50 32.22
N MET A 356 13.63 6.19 32.78
CA MET A 356 13.43 7.45 33.50
C MET A 356 12.83 8.53 32.59
N THR A 357 13.28 8.60 31.33
CA THR A 357 12.74 9.55 30.34
C THR A 357 11.27 9.25 30.05
N LEU A 358 10.92 7.98 29.83
CA LEU A 358 9.54 7.57 29.57
C LEU A 358 8.64 7.75 30.79
N ALA A 359 9.16 7.56 32.01
CA ALA A 359 8.46 7.88 33.26
C ALA A 359 8.12 9.37 33.37
N ALA A 360 9.10 10.24 33.13
CA ALA A 360 8.87 11.69 33.12
C ALA A 360 7.82 12.10 32.07
N TRP A 361 7.88 11.49 30.87
CA TRP A 361 6.90 11.73 29.81
C TRP A 361 5.50 11.25 30.19
N ARG A 362 5.38 10.09 30.82
CA ARG A 362 4.12 9.58 31.34
C ARG A 362 3.51 10.53 32.39
N ASP A 363 4.34 11.13 33.24
CA ASP A 363 3.85 12.09 34.24
C ASP A 363 3.38 13.40 33.59
N ALA A 364 4.02 13.85 32.51
CA ALA A 364 3.65 15.06 31.79
C ALA A 364 2.44 14.89 30.85
N HIS A 365 2.29 13.73 30.20
CA HIS A 365 1.33 13.52 29.11
C HIS A 365 0.33 12.38 29.36
N GLY A 366 0.40 11.72 30.52
CA GLY A 366 -0.40 10.54 30.82
C GLY A 366 0.04 9.30 30.02
N GLY A 367 -0.89 8.37 29.82
CA GLY A 367 -0.62 7.09 29.19
C GLY A 367 -0.16 6.01 30.19
N THR A 368 0.35 4.90 29.65
CA THR A 368 0.65 3.68 30.40
C THR A 368 2.11 3.29 30.21
N LEU A 369 2.76 2.86 31.29
CA LEU A 369 4.03 2.16 31.25
C LEU A 369 3.81 0.68 31.55
N THR A 370 4.28 -0.18 30.66
CA THR A 370 4.22 -1.63 30.79
C THR A 370 5.64 -2.20 30.79
N ARG A 371 6.02 -2.90 31.86
CA ARG A 371 7.27 -3.67 31.90
C ARG A 371 7.04 -5.06 31.31
N VAL A 372 7.81 -5.42 30.29
CA VAL A 372 7.69 -6.70 29.58
C VAL A 372 8.96 -7.52 29.82
N SER A 373 8.79 -8.67 30.46
CA SER A 373 9.83 -9.69 30.65
C SER A 373 9.40 -10.97 29.95
N LEU A 374 10.25 -11.47 29.05
CA LEU A 374 10.00 -12.70 28.28
C LEU A 374 11.14 -13.69 28.53
N ALA A 375 10.86 -14.97 28.28
CA ALA A 375 11.87 -16.03 28.36
C ALA A 375 11.57 -17.09 27.30
N HIS A 376 12.61 -17.61 26.68
CA HIS A 376 12.51 -18.72 25.72
C HIS A 376 13.36 -19.90 26.21
N ALA A 377 12.86 -21.10 25.96
CA ALA A 377 13.65 -22.31 26.15
C ALA A 377 14.73 -22.35 25.07
N GLU A 378 16.00 -22.43 25.50
CA GLU A 378 17.14 -22.63 24.62
C GLU A 378 18.07 -23.70 25.19
N PRO A 379 18.84 -24.40 24.34
CA PRO A 379 19.76 -25.43 24.80
C PRO A 379 20.82 -24.92 25.79
N LEU A 380 21.07 -25.74 26.81
CA LEU A 380 22.15 -25.67 27.79
C LEU A 380 22.77 -27.07 27.94
N GLY A 381 23.72 -27.37 27.04
CA GLY A 381 24.29 -28.71 26.93
C GLY A 381 23.25 -29.71 26.42
N ARG A 382 22.90 -30.72 27.22
CA ARG A 382 21.90 -31.75 26.89
C ARG A 382 20.48 -31.42 27.37
N PHE A 383 20.31 -30.32 28.09
CA PHE A 383 19.03 -29.88 28.66
C PHE A 383 18.67 -28.51 28.09
N ASP A 384 17.47 -28.04 28.40
CA ASP A 384 17.04 -26.68 28.08
C ASP A 384 17.12 -25.78 29.31
N THR A 385 17.31 -24.48 29.07
CA THR A 385 17.22 -23.44 30.09
C THR A 385 16.40 -22.27 29.58
N TRP A 386 15.88 -21.47 30.51
CA TRP A 386 15.22 -20.21 30.17
C TRP A 386 16.26 -19.14 29.90
N ARG A 387 16.35 -18.67 28.66
CA ARG A 387 17.10 -17.46 28.33
C ARG A 387 16.16 -16.28 28.26
N GLN A 388 16.49 -15.25 29.03
CA GLN A 388 15.71 -14.02 29.15
C GLN A 388 16.43 -12.91 28.40
N PRO A 389 15.84 -12.33 27.34
CA PRO A 389 16.30 -11.04 26.84
C PRO A 389 16.17 -9.96 27.92
N LEU A 390 16.89 -8.85 27.73
CA LEU A 390 16.73 -7.68 28.59
C LEU A 390 15.25 -7.28 28.63
N PRO A 391 14.65 -7.07 29.81
CA PRO A 391 13.27 -6.64 29.86
C PRO A 391 13.14 -5.25 29.25
N VAL A 392 11.98 -5.02 28.63
CA VAL A 392 11.69 -3.79 27.90
C VAL A 392 10.56 -3.05 28.60
N THR A 393 10.71 -1.75 28.74
CA THR A 393 9.65 -0.86 29.21
C THR A 393 8.99 -0.23 27.99
N LEU A 394 7.72 -0.55 27.79
CA LEU A 394 6.88 -0.02 26.73
C LEU A 394 6.04 1.12 27.32
N TYR A 395 6.11 2.28 26.69
CA TYR A 395 5.25 3.43 26.95
C TYR A 395 4.24 3.57 25.83
N ASP A 396 2.95 3.68 26.15
CA ASP A 396 1.90 4.00 25.19
C ASP A 396 1.00 5.14 25.67
N VAL A 397 0.76 6.11 24.80
CA VAL A 397 -0.05 7.30 25.09
C VAL A 397 -0.83 7.73 23.85
N ARG A 398 -2.00 8.33 24.06
CA ARG A 398 -2.80 8.96 23.03
C ARG A 398 -2.76 10.48 23.20
N LYS A 399 -2.49 11.22 22.13
CA LYS A 399 -2.57 12.68 22.13
C LYS A 399 -4.03 13.10 22.28
N PRO A 400 -4.38 13.98 23.23
CA PRO A 400 -5.75 14.46 23.38
C PRO A 400 -6.29 15.07 22.08
N ASP A 401 -7.60 14.91 21.85
CA ASP A 401 -8.28 15.63 20.79
C ASP A 401 -8.36 17.12 21.15
N MET A 402 -8.32 18.03 20.18
CA MET A 402 -8.37 19.47 20.47
C MET A 402 -9.65 19.89 21.22
N THR A 403 -10.70 19.07 21.17
CA THR A 403 -11.98 19.28 21.86
C THR A 403 -11.96 18.86 23.34
N ASP A 404 -10.96 18.10 23.79
CA ASP A 404 -10.84 17.60 25.17
C ASP A 404 -10.03 18.52 26.09
N THR A 405 -9.69 19.73 25.64
CA THR A 405 -9.12 20.75 26.55
C THR A 405 -10.26 21.33 27.38
N PRO A 406 -10.33 21.13 28.71
CA PRO A 406 -11.32 21.81 29.51
C PRO A 406 -11.07 23.31 29.37
N ALA A 407 -12.10 24.05 28.95
CA ALA A 407 -12.09 25.50 29.00
C ALA A 407 -11.70 25.92 30.43
N SER A 408 -10.54 26.54 30.56
CA SER A 408 -10.08 27.12 31.83
C SER A 408 -11.19 28.01 32.39
N SER A 409 -11.74 27.61 33.53
CA SER A 409 -12.68 28.41 34.30
C SER A 409 -11.93 29.61 34.87
N ALA A 410 -11.86 30.68 34.08
CA ALA A 410 -11.60 32.02 34.57
C ALA A 410 -12.84 32.49 35.35
N THR A 411 -12.97 32.04 36.60
CA THR A 411 -13.92 32.61 37.54
C THR A 411 -13.43 34.01 37.89
N THR A 412 -14.01 35.00 37.23
CA THR A 412 -13.92 36.40 37.58
C THR A 412 -14.70 36.57 38.88
N ASN A 413 -14.00 36.62 40.01
CA ASN A 413 -14.60 37.14 41.24
C ASN A 413 -14.61 38.68 41.14
N ALA A 414 -15.75 39.20 40.72
CA ALA A 414 -16.12 40.60 40.89
C ALA A 414 -17.57 40.63 41.38
N THR A 415 -17.79 40.79 42.69
CA THR A 415 -18.63 41.84 43.30
C THR A 415 -18.82 41.61 44.81
N ASP A 416 -18.50 42.67 45.55
CA ASP A 416 -19.22 43.28 46.68
C ASP A 416 -19.37 42.53 48.03
N ALA A 417 -18.50 42.91 48.97
CA ALA A 417 -18.89 43.55 50.24
C ALA A 417 -17.75 44.42 50.78
#